data_AF-A0A7L1G5A8-F1
#
_entry.id   AF-A0A7L1G5A8-F1
#
_cell.length_a   1.000
_cell.length_b   1.000
_cell.length_c   1.000
_cell.angle_alpha   90.00
_cell.angle_beta   90.00
_cell.angle_gamma   90.00
#
_symmetry.space_group_name_H-M   'P 1'
#
loop_
_entity.id
_entity.type
_entity.pdbx_description
1 polymer ?
#
loop_
_entity_poly.entity_id
_entity_poly.type
_entity_poly.pdbx_seq_one_letter_code
_entity_poly.pdbx_strand_id
1 'polypeptide(L)'
;MLNSEQTELDLPPAHSEAESVFSDCGGGGGSGGTEDSAGTGLCPQSRVAEAGEAVKKELQHLSREERRRRRRATAKYRTAHATRERIRVEAFNMAFAELRKLLPTLPPDKKLSKIEILRLAICYISYLNHVLDV
;
A
#
# COMPACT_ATOMS: atom_id res chain seq x y z
N MET A 1 1.29 33.65 -41.37
CA MET A 1 0.61 34.81 -40.74
C MET A 1 -0.40 34.26 -39.76
N LEU A 2 -0.26 34.69 -38.50
CA LEU A 2 -1.25 34.74 -37.42
C LEU A 2 -1.80 33.42 -36.84
N ASN A 3 -1.30 33.15 -35.63
CA ASN A 3 -2.03 32.54 -34.52
C ASN A 3 -3.38 33.23 -34.30
N SER A 4 -4.37 32.40 -33.96
CA SER A 4 -5.45 32.70 -33.00
C SER A 4 -5.62 31.40 -32.19
N GLU A 5 -5.14 31.30 -30.95
CA GLU A 5 -5.89 31.61 -29.72
C GLU A 5 -7.26 30.88 -29.71
N GLN A 6 -7.64 30.04 -28.74
CA GLN A 6 -7.57 30.27 -27.30
C GLN A 6 -7.96 28.98 -26.54
N THR A 7 -7.23 28.73 -25.45
CA THR A 7 -7.69 28.25 -24.13
C THR A 7 -8.71 27.11 -24.07
N GLU A 8 -8.24 25.92 -23.71
CA GLU A 8 -9.02 24.99 -22.87
C GLU A 8 -8.21 24.75 -21.60
N LEU A 9 -8.90 24.94 -20.48
CA LEU A 9 -8.36 25.17 -19.16
C LEU A 9 -7.87 23.86 -18.53
N ASP A 10 -6.67 23.92 -17.98
CA ASP A 10 -6.13 22.93 -17.06
C ASP A 10 -6.97 22.94 -15.78
N LEU A 11 -7.74 21.87 -15.55
CA LEU A 11 -8.53 21.70 -14.33
C LEU A 11 -7.75 20.76 -13.38
N PRO A 12 -7.33 21.22 -12.19
CA PRO A 12 -6.58 20.38 -11.27
C PRO A 12 -7.47 19.27 -10.70
N PRO A 13 -6.94 18.05 -10.48
CA PRO A 13 -7.65 17.08 -9.67
C PRO A 13 -7.77 17.63 -8.24
N ALA A 14 -9.00 17.75 -7.76
CA ALA A 14 -9.29 18.18 -6.40
C ALA A 14 -8.55 17.29 -5.40
N HIS A 15 -7.52 17.86 -4.78
CA HIS A 15 -6.88 17.33 -3.59
C HIS A 15 -7.88 17.46 -2.43
N SER A 16 -8.66 16.42 -2.20
CA SER A 16 -9.35 16.24 -0.93
C SER A 16 -8.46 15.36 -0.06
N GLU A 17 -7.60 16.02 0.72
CA GLU A 17 -6.85 15.39 1.80
C GLU A 17 -7.84 14.98 2.89
N ALA A 18 -8.31 13.75 2.82
CA ALA A 18 -8.80 13.07 4.00
C ALA A 18 -7.57 12.57 4.77
N GLU A 19 -7.12 13.38 5.73
CA GLU A 19 -6.22 12.94 6.80
C GLU A 19 -6.84 11.73 7.51
N SER A 20 -6.48 10.53 7.07
CA SER A 20 -6.76 9.31 7.82
C SER A 20 -5.62 9.12 8.81
N VAL A 21 -5.81 9.73 9.98
CA VAL A 21 -5.07 9.42 11.20
C VAL A 21 -4.93 7.90 11.29
N PHE A 22 -3.68 7.45 11.29
CA PHE A 22 -3.28 6.06 11.36
C PHE A 22 -3.73 5.49 12.71
N SER A 23 -4.99 5.09 12.80
CA SER A 23 -5.54 4.50 14.00
C SER A 23 -4.96 3.09 14.13
N ASP A 24 -3.99 2.97 15.03
CA ASP A 24 -3.49 1.72 15.56
C ASP A 24 -4.68 0.88 16.05
N CYS A 25 -5.10 -0.09 15.25
CA CYS A 25 -6.10 -1.07 15.66
C CYS A 25 -5.37 -2.15 16.47
N GLY A 26 -4.93 -1.73 17.66
CA GLY A 26 -4.64 -2.60 18.78
C GLY A 26 -5.84 -3.50 19.06
N GLY A 27 -5.54 -4.76 19.35
CA GLY A 27 -6.54 -5.76 19.60
C GLY A 27 -7.38 -5.45 20.85
N GLY A 28 -8.64 -5.86 20.80
CA GLY A 28 -9.52 -5.87 21.96
C GLY A 28 -10.83 -6.55 21.58
N GLY A 29 -11.02 -7.76 22.07
CA GLY A 29 -12.37 -8.33 22.14
C GLY A 29 -13.16 -7.62 23.22
N GLY A 30 -14.46 -7.47 23.01
CA GLY A 30 -15.37 -6.91 24.00
C GLY A 30 -16.76 -6.75 23.42
N SER A 31 -17.67 -7.64 23.83
CA SER A 31 -19.11 -7.47 23.65
C SER A 31 -19.61 -6.26 24.44
N GLY A 32 -20.60 -5.56 23.90
CA GLY A 32 -21.38 -4.56 24.61
C GLY A 32 -22.54 -4.10 23.74
N GLY A 33 -23.75 -4.55 24.08
CA GLY A 33 -24.98 -4.10 23.45
C GLY A 33 -25.52 -2.84 24.09
N THR A 34 -26.28 -2.07 23.32
CA THR A 34 -27.36 -1.21 23.80
C THR A 34 -28.46 -1.19 22.76
N GLU A 35 -29.66 -1.38 23.28
CA GLU A 35 -30.98 -1.39 22.64
C GLU A 35 -31.28 0.07 22.22
N ASP A 36 -31.94 0.34 21.09
CA ASP A 36 -33.38 0.55 21.11
C ASP A 36 -34.05 0.59 19.71
N SER A 37 -35.19 -0.11 19.68
CA SER A 37 -36.49 0.21 19.07
C SER A 37 -36.78 0.24 17.55
N ALA A 38 -37.72 -0.67 17.23
CA ALA A 38 -38.85 -0.57 16.29
C ALA A 38 -38.60 -0.73 14.77
N GLY A 39 -39.06 -1.88 14.24
CA GLY A 39 -39.28 -2.07 12.80
C GLY A 39 -39.67 -3.50 12.45
N THR A 40 -40.97 -3.74 12.29
CA THR A 40 -41.59 -5.00 11.83
C THR A 40 -40.95 -5.58 10.57
N GLY A 41 -40.52 -6.83 10.62
CA GLY A 41 -40.10 -7.62 9.46
C GLY A 41 -39.94 -9.09 9.81
N LEU A 42 -40.93 -9.91 9.48
CA LEU A 42 -40.85 -11.37 9.59
C LEU A 42 -39.88 -11.90 8.52
N CYS A 43 -38.73 -12.41 8.94
CA CYS A 43 -37.83 -13.22 8.13
C CYS A 43 -37.13 -14.25 9.03
N PRO A 44 -37.02 -15.55 8.69
CA PRO A 44 -36.47 -16.55 9.59
C PRO A 44 -34.94 -16.37 9.74
N GLN A 45 -34.53 -15.64 10.77
CA GLN A 45 -33.16 -15.57 11.24
C GLN A 45 -33.01 -16.56 12.40
N SER A 46 -32.32 -17.68 12.19
CA SER A 46 -31.63 -18.41 13.26
C SER A 46 -30.91 -19.63 12.70
N ARG A 47 -29.61 -19.48 12.43
CA ARG A 47 -28.61 -20.58 12.50
C ARG A 47 -27.16 -20.15 12.29
N VAL A 48 -26.88 -18.88 11.95
CA VAL A 48 -25.51 -18.40 11.71
C VAL A 48 -24.74 -17.99 12.97
N ALA A 49 -25.41 -17.76 14.11
CA ALA A 49 -24.76 -17.33 15.35
C ALA A 49 -23.96 -18.44 16.07
N GLU A 50 -24.44 -19.69 16.01
CA GLU A 50 -23.84 -20.84 16.70
C GLU A 50 -22.49 -21.27 16.11
N ALA A 51 -22.33 -21.18 14.78
CA ALA A 51 -21.08 -21.56 14.10
C ALA A 51 -19.91 -20.62 14.44
N GLY A 52 -20.19 -19.36 14.76
CA GLY A 52 -19.17 -18.36 15.11
C GLY A 52 -18.61 -18.53 16.53
N GLU A 53 -19.42 -19.04 17.46
CA GLU A 53 -19.03 -19.29 18.86
C GLU A 53 -18.10 -20.50 19.00
N ALA A 54 -18.40 -21.60 18.32
CA ALA A 54 -17.60 -22.82 18.38
C ALA A 54 -16.16 -22.62 17.88
N VAL A 55 -16.00 -21.86 16.79
CA VAL A 55 -14.67 -21.52 16.22
C VAL A 55 -13.85 -20.63 17.15
N LYS A 56 -14.51 -19.74 17.92
CA LYS A 56 -13.84 -18.90 18.92
C LYS A 56 -13.34 -19.72 20.11
N LYS A 57 -14.13 -20.67 20.61
CA LYS A 57 -13.73 -21.59 21.69
C LYS A 57 -12.56 -22.50 21.27
N GLU A 58 -12.55 -22.97 20.02
CA GLU A 58 -11.44 -23.76 19.48
C GLU A 58 -10.11 -22.99 19.43
N LEU A 59 -10.13 -21.71 19.05
CA LEU A 59 -8.93 -20.86 18.96
C LEU A 59 -8.31 -20.53 20.33
N GLN A 60 -9.08 -20.66 21.41
CA GLN A 60 -8.63 -20.35 22.77
C GLN A 60 -7.73 -21.45 23.36
N HIS A 61 -7.92 -22.71 22.96
CA HIS A 61 -7.12 -23.86 23.44
C HIS A 61 -5.81 -24.08 22.67
N LEU A 62 -5.60 -23.36 21.56
CA LEU A 62 -4.42 -23.51 20.73
C LEU A 62 -3.20 -22.81 21.33
N SER A 63 -2.04 -23.43 21.16
CA SER A 63 -0.76 -22.78 21.41
C SER A 63 -0.67 -21.43 20.68
N ARG A 64 0.07 -20.48 21.27
CA ARG A 64 0.34 -19.15 20.69
C ARG A 64 0.86 -19.26 19.26
N GLU A 65 1.64 -20.29 18.95
CA GLU A 65 2.17 -20.54 17.62
C GLU A 65 1.08 -20.95 16.61
N GLU A 66 0.21 -21.86 17.02
CA GLU A 66 -0.89 -22.36 16.17
C GLU A 66 -1.92 -21.26 15.87
N ARG A 67 -2.19 -20.37 16.85
CA ARG A 67 -3.01 -19.17 16.61
C ARG A 67 -2.37 -18.22 15.59
N ARG A 68 -1.04 -18.04 15.63
CA ARG A 68 -0.31 -17.23 14.63
C ARG A 68 -0.37 -17.89 13.25
N ARG A 69 -0.22 -19.20 13.17
CA ARG A 69 -0.30 -19.97 11.91
C ARG A 69 -1.69 -19.83 11.28
N ARG A 70 -2.76 -20.08 12.03
CA ARG A 70 -4.15 -19.90 11.55
C ARG A 70 -4.41 -18.47 11.06
N ARG A 71 -3.96 -17.45 11.79
CA ARG A 71 -4.08 -16.04 11.34
C ARG A 71 -3.39 -15.81 10.00
N ARG A 72 -2.14 -16.27 9.84
CA ARG A 72 -1.37 -16.12 8.59
C ARG A 72 -2.00 -16.88 7.41
N ALA A 73 -2.69 -17.98 7.69
CA ALA A 73 -3.43 -18.76 6.70
C ALA A 73 -4.78 -18.12 6.28
N THR A 74 -5.21 -17.02 6.91
CA THR A 74 -6.40 -16.31 6.45
C THR A 74 -6.13 -15.54 5.15
N ALA A 75 -7.10 -15.51 4.24
CA ALA A 75 -7.00 -14.74 3.01
C ALA A 75 -6.74 -13.25 3.30
N LYS A 76 -7.44 -12.68 4.29
CA LYS A 76 -7.26 -11.29 4.75
C LYS A 76 -5.81 -10.97 5.13
N TYR A 77 -5.13 -11.87 5.85
CA TYR A 77 -3.73 -11.66 6.21
C TYR A 77 -2.83 -11.69 4.97
N ARG A 78 -3.02 -12.68 4.09
CA ARG A 78 -2.22 -12.82 2.86
C ARG A 78 -2.38 -11.63 1.94
N THR A 79 -3.60 -11.17 1.70
CA THR A 79 -3.87 -10.01 0.84
C THR A 79 -3.29 -8.73 1.43
N ALA A 80 -3.47 -8.49 2.73
CA ALA A 80 -2.88 -7.34 3.41
C ALA A 80 -1.35 -7.34 3.33
N HIS A 81 -0.71 -8.50 3.51
CA HIS A 81 0.74 -8.64 3.39
C HIS A 81 1.22 -8.40 1.95
N ALA A 82 0.54 -8.98 0.96
CA ALA A 82 0.87 -8.79 -0.45
C ALA A 82 0.74 -7.31 -0.87
N THR A 83 -0.29 -6.60 -0.39
CA THR A 83 -0.46 -5.17 -0.65
C THR A 83 0.67 -4.34 -0.05
N ARG A 84 1.06 -4.61 1.20
CA ARG A 84 2.20 -3.92 1.84
C ARG A 84 3.49 -4.12 1.05
N GLU A 85 3.75 -5.34 0.62
CA GLU A 85 4.96 -5.65 -0.15
C GLU A 85 4.93 -4.98 -1.52
N ARG A 86 3.77 -4.92 -2.19
CA ARG A 86 3.61 -4.17 -3.44
C ARG A 86 3.95 -2.70 -3.25
N ILE A 87 3.42 -2.05 -2.22
CA ILE A 87 3.71 -0.64 -1.90
C ILE A 87 5.20 -0.44 -1.64
N ARG A 88 5.84 -1.34 -0.87
CA ARG A 88 7.27 -1.30 -0.59
C ARG A 88 8.11 -1.36 -1.87
N VAL A 89 7.75 -2.27 -2.79
CA VAL A 89 8.43 -2.44 -4.08
C VAL A 89 8.17 -1.26 -5.01
N GLU A 90 6.97 -0.70 -5.01
CA GLU A 90 6.61 0.50 -5.77
C GLU A 90 7.43 1.71 -5.33
N ALA A 91 7.50 1.97 -4.03
CA ALA A 91 8.34 3.03 -3.46
C ALA A 91 9.82 2.86 -3.85
N PHE A 92 10.33 1.62 -3.81
CA PHE A 92 11.68 1.31 -4.28
C PHE A 92 11.86 1.60 -5.78
N ASN A 93 10.88 1.23 -6.61
CA ASN A 93 10.95 1.47 -8.06
C ASN A 93 10.85 2.97 -8.40
N MET A 94 10.07 3.75 -7.64
CA MET A 94 10.02 5.21 -7.77
C MET A 94 11.38 5.83 -7.49
N ALA A 95 12.06 5.42 -6.42
CA ALA A 95 13.42 5.90 -6.12
C ALA A 95 14.41 5.55 -7.25
N PHE A 96 14.29 4.36 -7.86
CA PHE A 96 15.07 3.98 -9.03
C PHE A 96 14.78 4.84 -10.27
N ALA A 97 13.52 5.23 -10.48
CA ALA A 97 13.11 6.10 -11.57
C ALA A 97 13.67 7.52 -11.37
N GLU A 98 13.63 8.06 -10.15
CA GLU A 98 14.24 9.36 -9.84
C GLU A 98 15.74 9.35 -10.05
N LEU A 99 16.44 8.31 -9.58
CA LEU A 99 17.87 8.15 -9.84
C LEU A 99 18.17 8.12 -11.34
N ARG A 100 17.37 7.39 -12.14
CA ARG A 100 17.55 7.29 -13.60
C ARG A 100 17.48 8.64 -14.31
N LYS A 101 16.63 9.57 -13.86
CA LYS A 101 16.50 10.91 -14.47
C LYS A 101 17.78 11.74 -14.35
N LEU A 102 18.58 11.50 -13.31
CA LEU A 102 19.84 12.21 -13.06
C LEU A 102 21.01 11.64 -13.87
N LEU A 103 20.86 10.46 -14.47
CA LEU A 103 21.95 9.78 -15.16
C LEU A 103 22.05 10.22 -16.62
N PRO A 104 23.26 10.59 -17.09
CA PRO A 104 23.46 10.95 -18.49
C PRO A 104 23.40 9.71 -19.40
N THR A 105 22.54 9.73 -20.42
CA THR A 105 22.43 8.66 -21.43
C THR A 105 22.22 9.21 -22.83
N LEU A 106 22.73 8.48 -23.83
CA LEU A 106 22.46 8.72 -25.25
C LEU A 106 21.83 7.45 -25.86
N PRO A 107 20.59 7.50 -26.40
CA PRO A 107 19.62 8.60 -26.33
C PRO A 107 19.08 8.83 -24.89
N PRO A 108 18.44 9.98 -24.59
CA PRO A 108 17.98 10.32 -23.24
C PRO A 108 16.94 9.32 -22.68
N ASP A 109 16.16 8.69 -23.55
CA ASP A 109 15.12 7.71 -23.24
C ASP A 109 15.61 6.26 -23.20
N LYS A 110 16.94 6.04 -23.25
CA LYS A 110 17.53 4.69 -23.16
C LYS A 110 17.01 3.95 -21.92
N LYS A 111 16.38 2.80 -22.12
CA LYS A 111 15.96 1.91 -21.03
C LYS A 111 17.20 1.29 -20.37
N LEU A 112 17.35 1.51 -19.06
CA LEU A 112 18.42 0.93 -18.26
C LEU A 112 17.85 -0.10 -17.28
N SER A 113 18.53 -1.22 -17.11
CA SER A 113 18.28 -2.16 -16.04
C SER A 113 18.72 -1.61 -14.67
N LYS A 114 18.23 -2.20 -13.57
CA LYS A 114 18.60 -1.78 -12.20
C LYS A 114 20.11 -1.81 -11.98
N ILE A 115 20.81 -2.82 -12.49
CA ILE A 115 22.27 -2.93 -12.34
C ILE A 115 23.01 -1.85 -13.15
N GLU A 116 22.54 -1.53 -14.35
CA GLU A 116 23.13 -0.46 -15.17
C GLU A 116 22.94 0.90 -14.52
N ILE A 117 21.75 1.19 -13.96
CA ILE A 117 21.49 2.42 -13.20
C ILE A 117 22.49 2.57 -12.06
N LEU A 118 22.71 1.53 -11.26
CA LEU A 118 23.65 1.57 -10.14
C LEU A 118 25.09 1.79 -10.60
N ARG A 119 25.53 1.05 -11.63
CA ARG A 119 26.90 1.19 -12.16
C ARG A 119 27.13 2.58 -12.74
N LEU A 120 26.18 3.10 -13.51
CA LEU A 120 26.28 4.42 -14.13
C LEU A 120 26.26 5.54 -13.09
N ALA A 121 25.44 5.41 -12.03
CA ALA A 121 25.44 6.35 -10.91
C ALA A 121 26.81 6.43 -10.23
N ILE A 122 27.44 5.29 -9.93
CA ILE A 122 28.78 5.24 -9.34
C ILE A 122 29.79 5.92 -10.26
N CYS A 123 29.80 5.57 -11.54
CA CYS A 123 30.71 6.19 -12.51
C CYS A 123 30.48 7.70 -12.64
N TYR A 124 29.23 8.15 -12.62
CA TYR A 124 28.89 9.56 -12.77
C TYR A 124 29.29 10.39 -11.56
N ILE A 125 29.08 9.89 -10.35
CA ILE A 125 29.58 10.54 -9.12
C ILE A 125 31.11 10.68 -9.17
N SER A 126 31.83 9.61 -9.52
CA SER A 126 33.29 9.64 -9.64
C SER A 126 33.77 10.62 -10.71
N TYR A 127 33.06 10.70 -11.85
CA TYR A 127 33.36 11.66 -12.91
C TYR A 127 33.19 13.10 -12.43
N LEU A 128 32.07 13.41 -11.76
CA LEU A 128 31.82 14.76 -11.25
C LEU A 128 32.86 15.16 -10.20
N ASN A 129 33.24 14.26 -9.29
CA ASN A 129 34.30 14.54 -8.33
C ASN A 129 35.62 14.86 -9.02
N HIS A 130 36.01 14.10 -10.04
CA HIS A 130 37.22 14.38 -10.81
C HIS A 130 37.17 15.74 -11.51
N VAL A 131 36.02 16.15 -12.04
CA VAL A 131 35.84 17.47 -12.68
C VAL A 131 35.94 18.62 -11.67
N LEU A 132 35.53 18.39 -10.41
CA LEU A 132 35.57 19.40 -9.35
C LEU A 132 36.94 19.51 -8.66
N ASP A 133 37.73 18.44 -8.64
CA ASP A 133 39.08 18.40 -8.05
C ASP A 133 40.15 19.02 -8.96
N VAL A 134 39.81 19.29 -10.23
CA VAL A 134 40.66 19.95 -11.24
C VAL A 134 40.39 21.45 -11.26
#